data_AF-E8V1E6-F1
#
_entry.id   AF-E8V1E6-F1
#
_cell.length_a   1.000
_cell.length_b   1.000
_cell.length_c   1.000
_cell.angle_alpha   90.00
_cell.angle_beta   90.00
_cell.angle_gamma   90.00
#
_symmetry.space_group_name_H-M   'P 1'
#
loop_
_entity.id
_entity.type
_entity.pdbx_description
1 polymer ?
#
loop_
_entity_poly.entity_id
_entity_poly.type
_entity_poly.pdbx_seq_one_letter_code
_entity_poly.pdbx_strand_id
1 'polypeptide(L)'
;MLPATLSLSRLVATVLLTVATAFLSGQVPRQVYTAKGGTPDTPVPHPLSWWTQNPLRLDASGDLMLSRTAPDGHIVTSGDYRIQQKVTYLGSISGHRIVQIMTTIEPGPRLVSLGWKSTDIPPTQWKSLLVKTGNEYEEIYRLQSEYGTNPPLKDAAIYGVGPNAILGTYDRDSGNGGGCDDGYWWFDKAGVHLVDFSPLAQAIYRVIPKNSGYTPNCWALHPEKAELKSWVQEGDPKCHACGGLGMVEARYRIEHGIAIPVSVRFKPDEQP
;
A
#
# COMPACT_ATOMS: atom_id res chain seq x y z
N MET A 1 63.47 -46.00 25.46
CA MET A 1 63.81 -45.20 24.25
C MET A 1 62.50 -44.76 23.61
N LEU A 2 62.24 -43.45 23.63
CA LEU A 2 61.18 -42.74 22.87
C LEU A 2 61.50 -42.80 21.34
N PRO A 3 60.58 -42.47 20.38
CA PRO A 3 59.47 -41.51 20.52
C PRO A 3 58.14 -41.77 19.75
N ALA A 4 57.13 -40.95 20.12
CA ALA A 4 56.15 -40.21 19.29
C ALA A 4 55.27 -40.95 18.24
N THR A 5 53.98 -40.64 18.06
CA THR A 5 53.38 -39.32 17.82
C THR A 5 51.87 -39.26 18.16
N LEU A 6 51.43 -38.04 18.45
CA LEU A 6 50.09 -37.61 18.81
C LEU A 6 49.08 -37.63 17.64
N SER A 7 47.79 -37.75 17.98
CA SER A 7 46.76 -36.86 17.41
C SER A 7 45.66 -36.58 18.43
N LEU A 8 45.75 -35.40 19.05
CA LEU A 8 44.69 -34.74 19.81
C LEU A 8 43.57 -34.33 18.83
N SER A 9 42.37 -34.89 18.98
CA SER A 9 41.15 -34.37 18.35
C SER A 9 40.11 -34.06 19.42
N ARG A 10 40.24 -32.85 19.96
CA ARG A 10 39.24 -31.98 20.61
C ARG A 10 37.80 -32.52 20.70
N LEU A 11 37.43 -33.04 21.86
CA LEU A 11 36.04 -33.15 22.32
C LEU A 11 35.70 -31.84 23.06
N VAL A 12 35.34 -30.82 22.28
CA VAL A 12 34.80 -29.55 22.80
C VAL A 12 33.29 -29.70 22.89
N ALA A 13 32.80 -29.55 24.13
CA ALA A 13 31.40 -29.38 24.44
C ALA A 13 30.79 -28.22 23.65
N THR A 14 29.71 -28.49 22.90
CA THR A 14 28.79 -27.44 22.47
C THR A 14 27.40 -27.79 22.99
N VAL A 15 27.15 -27.19 24.15
CA VAL A 15 25.87 -26.92 24.78
C VAL A 15 24.85 -26.43 23.76
N LEU A 16 23.59 -26.85 23.97
CA LEU A 16 22.37 -26.32 23.37
C LEU A 16 22.51 -24.86 22.91
N LEU A 17 22.65 -24.64 21.60
CA LEU A 17 22.16 -23.41 20.99
C LEU A 17 20.71 -23.66 20.57
N THR A 18 19.82 -23.30 21.49
CA THR A 18 18.58 -22.58 21.23
C THR A 18 17.92 -22.87 19.87
N VAL A 19 16.90 -23.72 19.95
CA VAL A 19 15.64 -23.58 19.22
C VAL A 19 15.16 -22.13 19.35
N ALA A 20 15.65 -21.29 18.45
CA ALA A 20 15.19 -19.93 18.21
C ALA A 20 15.23 -19.70 16.69
N THR A 21 14.74 -20.67 15.91
CA THR A 21 13.96 -20.28 14.73
C THR A 21 12.71 -19.63 15.28
N ALA A 22 12.86 -18.35 15.64
CA ALA A 22 11.76 -17.44 15.83
C ALA A 22 10.80 -17.68 14.67
N PHE A 23 9.52 -17.82 15.01
CA PHE A 23 8.42 -17.75 14.07
C PHE A 23 8.57 -16.44 13.30
N LEU A 24 9.32 -16.45 12.21
CA LEU A 24 9.23 -15.46 11.14
C LEU A 24 7.91 -15.73 10.44
N SER A 25 6.81 -15.45 11.13
CA SER A 25 5.59 -15.03 10.45
C SER A 25 6.01 -13.82 9.63
N GLY A 26 6.18 -14.03 8.32
CA GLY A 26 6.66 -13.02 7.40
C GLY A 26 5.78 -11.78 7.52
N GLN A 27 6.29 -10.74 8.17
CA GLN A 27 5.60 -9.46 8.24
C GLN A 27 5.58 -8.89 6.83
N VAL A 28 4.38 -8.62 6.30
CA VAL A 28 4.26 -7.90 5.04
C VAL A 28 4.76 -6.48 5.29
N PRO A 29 5.71 -5.98 4.48
CA PRO A 29 6.15 -4.61 4.62
C PRO A 29 4.96 -3.68 4.41
N ARG A 30 4.85 -2.67 5.28
CA ARG A 30 3.89 -1.60 5.11
C ARG A 30 4.22 -0.85 3.83
N GLN A 31 3.21 -0.59 3.01
CA GLN A 31 3.37 0.29 1.85
C GLN A 31 3.10 1.74 2.27
N VAL A 32 4.10 2.62 2.19
CA VAL A 32 3.96 4.05 2.48
C VAL A 32 4.08 4.85 1.20
N TYR A 33 3.02 5.59 0.85
CA TYR A 33 2.95 6.45 -0.32
C TYR A 33 2.86 7.91 0.11
N THR A 34 3.70 8.74 -0.49
CA THR A 34 3.70 10.20 -0.33
C THR A 34 3.87 10.84 -1.71
N ALA A 35 3.68 12.16 -1.82
CA ALA A 35 4.02 12.91 -3.03
C ALA A 35 5.50 12.77 -3.47
N LYS A 36 6.38 12.26 -2.59
CA LYS A 36 7.82 12.05 -2.84
C LYS A 36 8.14 10.61 -3.27
N GLY A 37 7.13 9.76 -3.44
CA GLY A 37 7.27 8.36 -3.84
C GLY A 37 6.86 7.37 -2.75
N GLY A 38 6.99 6.09 -3.09
CA GLY A 38 6.64 4.96 -2.22
C GLY A 38 7.86 4.33 -1.55
N THR A 39 7.76 4.03 -0.25
CA THR A 39 8.78 3.29 0.50
C THR A 39 8.15 2.13 1.29
N PRO A 40 8.74 0.93 1.26
CA PRO A 40 8.37 -0.14 2.17
C PRO A 40 9.12 -0.01 3.51
N ASP A 41 8.46 -0.31 4.62
CA ASP A 41 9.13 -0.52 5.90
C ASP A 41 8.43 -1.58 6.76
N THR A 42 9.03 -1.89 7.92
CA THR A 42 8.50 -2.89 8.86
C THR A 42 7.74 -2.17 9.98
N PRO A 43 6.40 -2.23 9.99
CA PRO A 43 5.60 -1.59 11.02
C PRO A 43 5.77 -2.31 12.37
N VAL A 44 5.73 -1.53 13.46
CA VAL A 44 5.63 -2.06 14.82
C VAL A 44 4.16 -2.00 15.25
N PRO A 45 3.61 -3.07 15.84
CA PRO A 45 2.26 -3.02 16.37
C PRO A 45 2.09 -1.98 17.48
N HIS A 46 0.94 -1.31 17.49
CA HIS A 46 0.58 -0.31 18.49
C HIS A 46 -0.91 -0.37 18.86
N PRO A 47 -1.34 0.16 20.03
CA PRO A 47 -2.77 0.31 20.32
C PRO A 47 -3.41 1.33 19.37
N LEU A 48 -4.71 1.19 19.07
CA LEU A 48 -5.42 2.07 18.13
C LEU A 48 -5.26 3.58 18.45
N SER A 49 -5.14 3.92 19.73
CA SER A 49 -4.87 5.29 20.20
C SER A 49 -3.60 5.89 19.63
N TRP A 50 -2.65 5.05 19.19
CA TRP A 50 -1.41 5.49 18.59
C TRP A 50 -1.62 6.24 17.27
N TRP A 51 -2.64 5.87 16.48
CA TRP A 51 -2.98 6.59 15.25
C TRP A 51 -3.97 7.75 15.47
N THR A 52 -4.74 7.71 16.56
CA THR A 52 -5.88 8.63 16.74
C THR A 52 -5.65 9.77 17.74
N GLN A 53 -4.70 9.67 18.67
CA GLN A 53 -4.49 10.73 19.67
C GLN A 53 -3.63 11.89 19.14
N ASN A 54 -2.62 11.59 18.34
CA ASN A 54 -1.76 12.60 17.72
C ASN A 54 -1.35 12.12 16.32
N PRO A 55 -2.24 12.24 15.33
CA PRO A 55 -1.96 11.71 14.00
C PRO A 55 -0.81 12.44 13.29
N LEU A 56 -0.54 13.70 13.61
CA LEU A 56 0.48 14.48 12.89
C LEU A 56 1.91 13.97 13.12
N ARG A 57 2.15 13.18 14.16
CA ARG A 57 3.44 12.47 14.34
C ARG A 57 3.72 11.43 13.25
N LEU A 58 2.69 11.10 12.48
CA LEU A 58 2.77 10.15 11.38
C LEU A 58 3.21 10.82 10.07
N ASP A 59 3.52 12.13 10.08
CA ASP A 59 4.04 12.86 8.92
C ASP A 59 5.27 12.16 8.34
N ALA A 60 5.05 11.47 7.22
CA ALA A 60 6.09 10.74 6.51
C ALA A 60 6.62 11.56 5.33
N SER A 61 5.81 12.49 4.81
CA SER A 61 6.22 13.44 3.78
C SER A 61 7.20 14.47 4.36
N GLY A 62 7.02 14.86 5.63
CA GLY A 62 7.78 15.95 6.25
C GLY A 62 7.37 17.33 5.71
N ASP A 63 6.21 17.40 5.06
CA ASP A 63 5.68 18.63 4.45
C ASP A 63 4.88 19.48 5.45
N LEU A 64 4.54 18.93 6.63
CA LEU A 64 4.02 19.73 7.71
C LEU A 64 5.16 20.58 8.33
N MET A 65 4.79 21.77 8.78
CA MET A 65 5.73 22.71 9.38
C MET A 65 6.04 22.42 10.86
N LEU A 66 5.72 21.21 11.35
CA LEU A 66 5.89 20.84 12.75
C LEU A 66 7.34 21.05 13.20
N SER A 67 7.49 21.56 14.44
CA SER A 67 8.78 21.86 15.06
C SER A 67 9.61 22.96 14.38
N ARG A 68 9.10 23.62 13.32
CA ARG A 68 9.75 24.78 12.71
C ARG A 68 9.42 26.05 13.50
N THR A 69 10.42 26.92 13.63
CA THR A 69 10.24 28.26 14.20
C THR A 69 9.61 29.18 13.17
N ALA A 70 8.44 29.71 13.49
CA ALA A 70 7.73 30.70 12.70
C ALA A 70 8.41 32.09 12.76
N PRO A 71 8.11 33.00 11.82
CA PRO A 71 8.67 34.36 11.81
C PRO A 71 8.42 35.16 13.09
N ASP A 72 7.37 34.83 13.85
CA ASP A 72 7.02 35.44 15.13
C ASP A 72 7.74 34.78 16.33
N GLY A 73 8.64 33.81 16.09
CA GLY A 73 9.38 33.07 17.11
C GLY A 73 8.64 31.88 17.71
N HIS A 74 7.37 31.64 17.34
CA HIS A 74 6.60 30.48 17.81
C HIS A 74 7.11 29.18 17.17
N ILE A 75 7.19 28.09 17.93
CA ILE A 75 7.48 26.77 17.37
C ILE A 75 6.18 26.11 16.98
N VAL A 76 6.01 25.79 15.69
CA VAL A 76 4.78 25.17 15.20
C VAL A 76 4.57 23.79 15.81
N THR A 77 3.35 23.58 16.33
CA THR A 77 2.92 22.35 17.03
C THR A 77 1.69 21.77 16.35
N SER A 78 1.20 20.63 16.85
CA SER A 78 -0.08 20.08 16.38
C SER A 78 -1.28 20.98 16.66
N GLY A 79 -1.21 21.86 17.68
CA GLY A 79 -2.27 22.83 17.98
C GLY A 79 -2.41 23.93 16.92
N ASP A 80 -1.45 24.05 16.01
CA ASP A 80 -1.50 24.99 14.88
C ASP A 80 -2.23 24.43 13.65
N TYR A 81 -2.77 23.22 13.74
CA TYR A 81 -3.55 22.56 12.70
C TYR A 81 -4.95 22.22 13.20
N ARG A 82 -5.92 22.21 12.29
CA ARG A 82 -7.23 21.62 12.51
C ARG A 82 -7.23 20.22 11.93
N ILE A 83 -7.56 19.23 12.76
CA ILE A 83 -7.49 17.81 12.40
C ILE A 83 -8.88 17.21 12.55
N GLN A 84 -9.30 16.47 11.53
CA GLN A 84 -10.49 15.63 11.60
C GLN A 84 -10.10 14.19 11.27
N GLN A 85 -10.56 13.23 12.06
CA GLN A 85 -10.32 11.82 11.81
C GLN A 85 -11.63 11.04 11.73
N LYS A 86 -11.72 10.15 10.74
CA LYS A 86 -12.77 9.15 10.61
C LYS A 86 -12.14 7.77 10.74
N VAL A 87 -12.51 7.04 11.80
CA VAL A 87 -12.09 5.66 12.03
C VAL A 87 -13.22 4.74 11.60
N THR A 88 -12.98 3.90 10.60
CA THR A 88 -13.99 2.99 10.03
C THR A 88 -13.56 1.55 10.24
N TYR A 89 -14.43 0.73 10.83
CA TYR A 89 -14.25 -0.72 10.81
C TYR A 89 -14.69 -1.27 9.45
N LEU A 90 -13.76 -1.86 8.70
CA LEU A 90 -14.05 -2.37 7.35
C LEU A 90 -14.61 -3.79 7.35
N GLY A 91 -14.33 -4.57 8.38
CA GLY A 91 -14.69 -5.97 8.47
C GLY A 91 -13.54 -6.83 8.98
N SER A 92 -13.68 -8.15 8.84
CA SER A 92 -12.62 -9.09 9.19
C SER A 92 -12.42 -10.12 8.09
N ILE A 93 -11.16 -10.49 7.83
CA ILE A 93 -10.79 -11.57 6.90
C ILE A 93 -9.96 -12.58 7.66
N SER A 94 -10.34 -13.86 7.61
CA SER A 94 -9.62 -14.94 8.33
C SER A 94 -9.41 -14.68 9.83
N GLY A 95 -10.33 -13.93 10.47
CA GLY A 95 -10.25 -13.56 11.90
C GLY A 95 -9.45 -12.28 12.19
N HIS A 96 -8.81 -11.69 11.19
CA HIS A 96 -8.06 -10.43 11.32
C HIS A 96 -9.01 -9.24 11.17
N ARG A 97 -9.12 -8.43 12.22
CA ARG A 97 -9.98 -7.23 12.23
C ARG A 97 -9.29 -6.10 11.46
N ILE A 98 -9.97 -5.50 10.49
CA ILE A 98 -9.41 -4.45 9.63
C ILE A 98 -10.08 -3.10 9.93
N VAL A 99 -9.27 -2.07 10.09
CA VAL A 99 -9.69 -0.69 10.37
C VAL A 99 -9.04 0.26 9.37
N GLN A 100 -9.80 1.21 8.86
CA GLN A 100 -9.29 2.35 8.11
C GLN A 100 -9.33 3.60 8.96
N ILE A 101 -8.30 4.44 8.86
CA ILE A 101 -8.29 5.78 9.43
C ILE A 101 -8.09 6.78 8.29
N MET A 102 -9.07 7.65 8.10
CA MET A 102 -8.95 8.82 7.22
C MET A 102 -8.68 10.04 8.10
N THR A 103 -7.60 10.76 7.83
CA THR A 103 -7.22 11.98 8.55
C THR A 103 -7.24 13.15 7.57
N THR A 104 -8.02 14.18 7.86
CA THR A 104 -8.01 15.45 7.14
C THR A 104 -7.30 16.50 8.00
N ILE A 105 -6.32 17.19 7.41
CA ILE A 105 -5.44 18.14 8.08
C ILE A 105 -5.55 19.48 7.36
N GLU A 106 -5.91 20.51 8.11
CA GLU A 106 -6.01 21.88 7.62
C GLU A 106 -5.08 22.79 8.43
N PRO A 107 -4.46 23.79 7.78
CA PRO A 107 -3.70 24.79 8.51
C PRO A 107 -4.63 25.60 9.43
N GLY A 108 -4.20 25.82 10.66
CA GLY A 108 -4.88 26.73 11.57
C GLY A 108 -4.68 28.20 11.17
N PRO A 109 -5.47 29.14 11.74
CA PRO A 109 -5.42 30.56 11.38
C PRO A 109 -4.02 31.18 11.49
N ARG A 110 -3.20 30.73 12.45
CA ARG A 110 -1.83 31.21 12.62
C ARG A 110 -0.96 30.91 11.40
N LEU A 111 -0.94 29.64 10.95
CA LEU A 111 -0.15 29.22 9.79
C LEU A 111 -0.58 29.95 8.52
N VAL A 112 -1.87 30.25 8.41
CA VAL A 112 -2.42 31.07 7.31
C VAL A 112 -1.92 32.51 7.40
N SER A 113 -2.03 33.15 8.57
CA SER A 113 -1.62 34.55 8.77
C SER A 113 -0.12 34.79 8.54
N LEU A 114 0.71 33.77 8.77
CA LEU A 114 2.16 33.81 8.53
C LEU A 114 2.54 33.56 7.06
N GLY A 115 1.57 33.36 6.17
CA GLY A 115 1.81 33.07 4.75
C GLY A 115 2.42 31.69 4.49
N TRP A 116 2.45 30.80 5.49
CA TRP A 116 2.99 29.45 5.35
C TRP A 116 2.03 28.54 4.59
N LYS A 117 0.73 28.83 4.66
CA LYS A 117 -0.35 28.14 3.94
C LYS A 117 -1.46 29.13 3.57
N SER A 118 -2.32 28.75 2.62
CA SER A 118 -3.55 29.46 2.28
C SER A 118 -4.77 28.60 2.61
N THR A 119 -5.90 29.22 2.94
CA THR A 119 -7.20 28.56 3.10
C THR A 119 -7.79 28.07 1.78
N ASP A 120 -7.28 28.56 0.65
CA ASP A 120 -7.77 28.19 -0.69
C ASP A 120 -7.13 26.89 -1.18
N ILE A 121 -6.11 26.40 -0.47
CA ILE A 121 -5.47 25.13 -0.77
C ILE A 121 -6.34 24.00 -0.20
N PRO A 122 -6.65 22.95 -0.99
CA PRO A 122 -7.36 21.80 -0.46
C PRO A 122 -6.65 21.19 0.75
N PRO A 123 -7.39 20.58 1.69
CA PRO A 123 -6.77 19.98 2.87
C PRO A 123 -5.82 18.84 2.49
N THR A 124 -4.81 18.64 3.33
CA THR A 124 -4.02 17.40 3.32
C THR A 124 -4.91 16.26 3.81
N GLN A 125 -4.88 15.13 3.10
CA GLN A 125 -5.63 13.92 3.46
C GLN A 125 -4.70 12.72 3.55
N TRP A 126 -4.76 12.03 4.68
CA TRP A 126 -4.01 10.80 4.91
C TRP A 126 -4.94 9.62 5.12
N LYS A 127 -4.54 8.45 4.61
CA LYS A 127 -5.20 7.16 4.84
C LYS A 127 -4.24 6.18 5.46
N SER A 128 -4.68 5.49 6.50
CA SER A 128 -4.01 4.32 7.07
C SER A 128 -4.93 3.10 7.05
N LEU A 129 -4.40 1.94 6.65
CA LEU A 129 -5.08 0.64 6.81
C LEU A 129 -4.37 -0.16 7.89
N LEU A 130 -5.14 -0.56 8.90
CA LEU A 130 -4.69 -1.23 10.10
C LEU A 130 -5.29 -2.63 10.20
N VAL A 131 -4.46 -3.60 10.57
CA VAL A 131 -4.86 -4.98 10.83
C VAL A 131 -4.62 -5.29 12.29
N LYS A 132 -5.60 -5.86 12.98
CA LYS A 132 -5.46 -6.19 14.39
C LYS A 132 -4.55 -7.41 14.58
N THR A 133 -3.49 -7.25 15.35
CA THR A 133 -2.53 -8.31 15.71
C THR A 133 -2.54 -8.44 17.23
N GLY A 134 -3.28 -9.42 17.76
CA GLY A 134 -3.53 -9.55 19.19
C GLY A 134 -4.44 -8.44 19.75
N ASN A 135 -3.91 -7.63 20.68
CA ASN A 135 -4.60 -6.46 21.25
C ASN A 135 -4.19 -5.13 20.59
N GLU A 136 -3.23 -5.19 19.67
CA GLU A 136 -2.69 -4.04 18.96
C GLU A 136 -3.07 -4.11 17.49
N TYR A 137 -2.61 -3.13 16.73
CA TYR A 137 -2.81 -3.02 15.30
C TYR A 137 -1.46 -2.85 14.62
N GLU A 138 -1.36 -3.36 13.41
CA GLU A 138 -0.21 -3.18 12.53
C GLU A 138 -0.70 -2.42 11.29
N GLU A 139 0.02 -1.37 10.90
CA GLU A 139 -0.34 -0.59 9.71
C GLU A 139 0.27 -1.24 8.47
N ILE A 140 -0.56 -1.66 7.52
CA ILE A 140 -0.13 -2.35 6.30
C ILE A 140 -0.06 -1.42 5.08
N TYR A 141 -0.72 -0.26 5.17
CA TYR A 141 -0.75 0.75 4.12
C TYR A 141 -0.90 2.14 4.71
N ARG A 142 -0.17 3.09 4.14
CA ARG A 142 -0.28 4.52 4.39
C ARG A 142 -0.23 5.29 3.08
N LEU A 143 -1.17 6.21 2.89
CA LEU A 143 -1.14 7.19 1.81
C LEU A 143 -1.22 8.59 2.40
N GLN A 144 -0.28 9.46 2.03
CA GLN A 144 -0.29 10.88 2.39
C GLN A 144 -0.46 11.73 1.13
N SER A 145 -1.69 12.18 0.90
CA SER A 145 -2.00 13.15 -0.14
C SER A 145 -1.92 14.55 0.45
N GLU A 146 -0.92 15.29 0.00
CA GLU A 146 -0.66 16.65 0.46
C GLU A 146 -1.42 17.66 -0.40
N TYR A 147 -2.07 18.64 0.22
CA TYR A 147 -2.60 19.82 -0.49
C TYR A 147 -3.57 19.53 -1.66
N GLY A 148 -4.34 18.43 -1.58
CA GLY A 148 -5.26 18.02 -2.65
C GLY A 148 -4.60 17.43 -3.88
N THR A 149 -3.36 16.91 -3.77
CA THR A 149 -2.71 16.15 -4.85
C THR A 149 -3.45 14.87 -5.21
N ASN A 150 -4.46 14.44 -4.46
CA ASN A 150 -5.38 13.39 -4.87
C ASN A 150 -6.81 13.95 -4.76
N PRO A 151 -7.74 13.56 -5.68
CA PRO A 151 -9.16 13.71 -5.41
C PRO A 151 -9.50 13.00 -4.08
N PRO A 152 -10.63 13.34 -3.43
CA PRO A 152 -10.93 12.83 -2.09
C PRO A 152 -10.64 11.34 -1.94
N LEU A 153 -9.79 11.00 -0.97
CA LEU A 153 -9.34 9.62 -0.78
C LEU A 153 -10.55 8.68 -0.62
N LYS A 154 -10.53 7.55 -1.32
CA LYS A 154 -11.66 6.62 -1.36
C LYS A 154 -11.63 5.65 -0.18
N ASP A 155 -12.77 5.14 0.24
CA ASP A 155 -12.76 4.06 1.23
C ASP A 155 -12.16 2.78 0.61
N ALA A 156 -11.28 2.12 1.35
CA ALA A 156 -10.87 0.75 1.08
C ALA A 156 -12.04 -0.20 1.34
N ALA A 157 -12.02 -1.35 0.68
CA ALA A 157 -13.11 -2.30 0.74
C ALA A 157 -12.61 -3.75 0.79
N ILE A 158 -13.45 -4.62 1.35
CA ILE A 158 -13.27 -6.06 1.29
C ILE A 158 -14.04 -6.57 0.08
N TYR A 159 -13.36 -7.29 -0.80
CA TYR A 159 -13.92 -7.87 -2.02
C TYR A 159 -13.97 -9.39 -1.91
N GLY A 160 -15.05 -9.98 -2.41
CA GLY A 160 -15.30 -11.42 -2.30
C GLY A 160 -15.81 -11.85 -0.92
N VAL A 161 -15.82 -13.17 -0.68
CA VAL A 161 -16.32 -13.77 0.56
C VAL A 161 -15.48 -14.96 0.99
N GLY A 162 -15.50 -15.26 2.29
CA GLY A 162 -14.85 -16.43 2.85
C GLY A 162 -13.32 -16.38 2.78
N PRO A 163 -12.64 -17.53 2.65
CA PRO A 163 -11.17 -17.62 2.74
C PRO A 163 -10.44 -17.00 1.56
N ASN A 164 -11.14 -16.61 0.49
CA ASN A 164 -10.56 -15.97 -0.70
C ASN A 164 -10.90 -14.47 -0.80
N ALA A 165 -11.53 -13.90 0.24
CA ALA A 165 -11.76 -12.46 0.28
C ALA A 165 -10.43 -11.70 0.38
N ILE A 166 -10.39 -10.51 -0.23
CA ILE A 166 -9.22 -9.63 -0.21
C ILE A 166 -9.61 -8.24 0.28
N LEU A 167 -8.68 -7.57 0.95
CA LEU A 167 -8.75 -6.13 1.19
C LEU A 167 -8.14 -5.41 -0.01
N GLY A 168 -8.77 -4.37 -0.50
CA GLY A 168 -8.18 -3.51 -1.53
C GLY A 168 -8.44 -2.03 -1.29
N THR A 169 -7.48 -1.20 -1.67
CA THR A 169 -7.62 0.26 -1.76
C THR A 169 -7.17 0.74 -3.13
N TYR A 170 -7.78 1.83 -3.60
CA TYR A 170 -7.44 2.47 -4.86
C TYR A 170 -7.70 3.97 -4.75
N ASP A 171 -6.65 4.77 -4.87
CA ASP A 171 -6.70 6.23 -4.82
C ASP A 171 -6.01 6.79 -6.06
N ARG A 172 -6.75 7.54 -6.87
CA ARG A 172 -6.19 8.17 -8.08
C ARG A 172 -5.14 9.20 -7.67
N ASP A 173 -4.00 9.16 -8.34
CA ASP A 173 -3.05 10.27 -8.33
C ASP A 173 -3.64 11.41 -9.19
N SER A 174 -3.53 12.67 -8.76
CA SER A 174 -3.91 13.83 -9.59
C SER A 174 -2.91 14.14 -10.70
N GLY A 175 -1.77 13.46 -10.76
CA GLY A 175 -0.76 13.65 -11.81
C GLY A 175 -1.29 13.39 -13.23
N ASN A 176 -0.70 14.09 -14.21
CA ASN A 176 -1.04 13.97 -15.64
C ASN A 176 -0.77 12.58 -16.26
N GLY A 177 -0.18 11.65 -15.50
CA GLY A 177 0.17 10.31 -15.97
C GLY A 177 -0.88 9.22 -15.73
N GLY A 178 -2.05 9.57 -15.17
CA GLY A 178 -3.14 8.61 -14.95
C GLY A 178 -2.82 7.52 -13.91
N GLY A 179 -1.87 7.79 -13.02
CA GLY A 179 -1.42 6.89 -11.96
C GLY A 179 -2.44 6.74 -10.83
N CYS A 180 -2.14 5.83 -9.91
CA CYS A 180 -2.86 5.68 -8.67
C CYS A 180 -1.96 5.04 -7.61
N ASP A 181 -2.33 5.23 -6.36
CA ASP A 181 -1.83 4.47 -5.23
C ASP A 181 -2.87 3.37 -4.91
N ASP A 182 -2.50 2.12 -5.16
CA ASP A 182 -3.34 0.97 -4.84
C ASP A 182 -2.57 -0.15 -4.14
N GLY A 183 -3.32 -1.04 -3.49
CA GLY A 183 -2.78 -2.16 -2.74
C GLY A 183 -3.87 -3.19 -2.47
N TYR A 184 -3.49 -4.46 -2.54
CA TYR A 184 -4.40 -5.60 -2.40
C TYR A 184 -3.77 -6.67 -1.51
N TRP A 185 -4.51 -7.06 -0.48
CA TRP A 185 -4.04 -8.00 0.53
C TRP A 185 -5.01 -9.15 0.71
N TRP A 186 -4.46 -10.35 0.84
CA TRP A 186 -5.14 -11.55 1.25
C TRP A 186 -4.73 -11.91 2.68
N PHE A 187 -5.58 -12.66 3.39
CA PHE A 187 -5.34 -13.01 4.79
C PHE A 187 -5.59 -14.48 5.03
N ASP A 188 -4.68 -15.11 5.76
CA ASP A 188 -4.84 -16.44 6.32
C ASP A 188 -4.59 -16.45 7.82
N LYS A 189 -4.43 -17.63 8.40
CA LYS A 189 -4.13 -17.76 9.83
C LYS A 189 -2.74 -17.23 10.21
N ALA A 190 -1.80 -17.19 9.27
CA ALA A 190 -0.44 -16.72 9.50
C ALA A 190 -0.37 -15.19 9.47
N GLY A 191 -1.26 -14.52 8.74
CA GLY A 191 -1.38 -13.07 8.76
C GLY A 191 -1.87 -12.50 7.45
N VAL A 192 -1.43 -11.26 7.20
CA VAL A 192 -1.63 -10.53 5.95
C VAL A 192 -0.60 -10.98 4.91
N HIS A 193 -0.98 -10.97 3.63
CA HIS A 193 -0.13 -11.28 2.47
C HIS A 193 -0.51 -10.35 1.33
N LEU A 194 0.44 -9.94 0.48
CA LEU A 194 0.11 -9.27 -0.79
C LEU A 194 -0.52 -10.28 -1.74
N VAL A 195 -1.55 -9.83 -2.49
CA VAL A 195 -2.14 -10.67 -3.54
C VAL A 195 -1.14 -10.82 -4.70
N ASP A 196 -0.88 -12.06 -5.12
CA ASP A 196 -0.03 -12.34 -6.27
C ASP A 196 -0.83 -12.31 -7.57
N PHE A 197 -0.63 -11.24 -8.35
CA PHE A 197 -1.21 -11.08 -9.68
C PHE A 197 -0.32 -11.61 -10.82
N SER A 198 0.85 -12.16 -10.52
CA SER A 198 1.81 -12.62 -11.54
C SER A 198 1.21 -13.67 -12.49
N PRO A 199 0.43 -14.67 -12.04
CA PRO A 199 -0.18 -15.64 -12.96
C PRO A 199 -1.19 -15.01 -13.93
N LEU A 200 -2.01 -14.07 -13.44
CA LEU A 200 -2.93 -13.30 -14.28
C LEU A 200 -2.15 -12.46 -15.31
N ALA A 201 -1.11 -11.77 -14.87
CA ALA A 201 -0.28 -10.94 -15.73
C ALA A 201 0.42 -11.77 -16.83
N GLN A 202 0.97 -12.92 -16.49
CA GLN A 202 1.56 -13.84 -17.46
C GLN A 202 0.53 -14.35 -18.47
N ALA A 203 -0.70 -14.62 -18.05
CA ALA A 203 -1.77 -15.03 -18.97
C ALA A 203 -2.18 -13.90 -19.92
N ILE A 204 -2.18 -12.65 -19.47
CA ILE A 204 -2.39 -11.46 -20.30
C ILE A 204 -1.27 -11.31 -21.33
N TYR A 205 -0.01 -11.38 -20.92
CA TYR A 205 1.14 -11.27 -21.84
C TYR A 205 1.17 -12.34 -22.95
N ARG A 206 0.49 -13.48 -22.76
CA ARG A 206 0.37 -14.52 -23.80
C ARG A 206 -0.63 -14.19 -24.90
N VAL A 207 -1.57 -13.27 -24.68
CA VAL A 207 -2.65 -12.97 -25.64
C VAL A 207 -2.53 -11.59 -26.28
N ILE A 208 -1.80 -10.67 -25.66
CA ILE A 208 -1.56 -9.34 -26.24
C ILE A 208 -0.42 -9.39 -27.27
N PRO A 209 -0.33 -8.43 -28.21
CA PRO A 209 0.76 -8.37 -29.18
C PRO A 209 2.14 -8.36 -28.52
N LYS A 210 3.15 -8.93 -29.19
CA LYS A 210 4.54 -8.84 -28.71
C LYS A 210 4.97 -7.37 -28.67
N ASN A 211 5.89 -7.03 -27.76
CA ASN A 211 6.38 -5.67 -27.57
C ASN A 211 5.25 -4.66 -27.25
N SER A 212 4.25 -5.09 -26.49
CA SER A 212 3.17 -4.23 -25.99
C SER A 212 3.10 -4.27 -24.46
N GLY A 213 2.46 -3.25 -23.89
CA GLY A 213 2.20 -3.11 -22.45
C GLY A 213 0.73 -2.86 -22.16
N TYR A 214 0.36 -2.99 -20.88
CA TYR A 214 -0.97 -2.68 -20.37
C TYR A 214 -0.85 -2.22 -18.91
N THR A 215 -1.88 -1.56 -18.39
CA THR A 215 -1.96 -1.15 -16.98
C THR A 215 -2.56 -2.30 -16.16
N PRO A 216 -1.83 -2.90 -15.20
CA PRO A 216 -2.32 -4.07 -14.47
C PRO A 216 -3.21 -3.72 -13.27
N ASN A 217 -3.30 -2.44 -12.92
CA ASN A 217 -3.83 -1.97 -11.65
C ASN A 217 -4.68 -0.70 -11.85
N CYS A 218 -4.93 0.04 -10.78
CA CYS A 218 -5.66 1.29 -10.84
C CYS A 218 -7.07 1.15 -11.42
N TRP A 219 -7.40 1.99 -12.41
CA TRP A 219 -8.69 1.98 -13.08
C TRP A 219 -8.94 0.71 -13.89
N ALA A 220 -7.89 -0.07 -14.19
CA ALA A 220 -7.99 -1.27 -15.00
C ALA A 220 -8.37 -2.51 -14.17
N LEU A 221 -8.10 -2.51 -12.87
CA LEU A 221 -8.43 -3.63 -11.98
C LEU A 221 -9.77 -3.38 -11.28
N HIS A 222 -10.68 -4.35 -11.39
CA HIS A 222 -12.02 -4.32 -10.82
C HIS A 222 -12.22 -5.51 -9.86
N PRO A 223 -11.69 -5.42 -8.63
CA PRO A 223 -11.78 -6.51 -7.64
C PRO A 223 -13.22 -6.93 -7.32
N GLU A 224 -14.17 -5.99 -7.36
CA GLU A 224 -15.59 -6.23 -7.11
C GLU A 224 -16.25 -7.12 -8.16
N LYS A 225 -15.67 -7.17 -9.38
CA LYS A 225 -16.13 -8.04 -10.47
C LYS A 225 -15.19 -9.23 -10.71
N ALA A 226 -14.04 -9.27 -10.02
CA ALA A 226 -12.92 -10.14 -10.33
C ALA A 226 -12.49 -10.06 -11.81
N GLU A 227 -12.37 -8.81 -12.29
CA GLU A 227 -12.07 -8.48 -13.68
C GLU A 227 -10.88 -7.52 -13.77
N LEU A 228 -10.09 -7.66 -14.84
CA LEU A 228 -9.10 -6.68 -15.27
C LEU A 228 -9.42 -6.28 -16.70
N LYS A 229 -9.58 -4.99 -16.95
CA LYS A 229 -9.83 -4.42 -18.26
C LYS A 229 -8.89 -3.25 -18.50
N SER A 230 -7.92 -3.45 -19.38
CA SER A 230 -6.90 -2.44 -19.69
C SER A 230 -6.80 -2.19 -21.18
N TRP A 231 -6.51 -0.94 -21.52
CA TRP A 231 -6.00 -0.61 -22.85
C TRP A 231 -4.60 -1.23 -23.03
N VAL A 232 -4.34 -1.71 -24.23
CA VAL A 232 -3.05 -2.29 -24.63
C VAL A 232 -2.38 -1.31 -25.57
N GLN A 233 -1.14 -0.98 -25.25
CA GLN A 233 -0.35 0.02 -25.96
C GLN A 233 0.94 -0.59 -26.49
N GLU A 234 1.42 -0.11 -27.63
CA GLU A 234 2.79 -0.38 -28.10
C GLU A 234 3.82 -0.10 -26.98
N GLY A 235 4.89 -0.90 -26.92
CA GLY A 235 5.90 -0.78 -25.87
C GLY A 235 6.73 0.51 -25.94
N ASP A 236 6.81 1.15 -27.10
CA ASP A 236 7.47 2.44 -27.31
C ASP A 236 6.56 3.40 -28.08
N PRO A 237 5.48 3.88 -27.44
CA PRO A 237 4.51 4.73 -28.11
C PRO A 237 5.04 6.15 -28.23
N LYS A 238 4.74 6.82 -29.35
CA LYS A 238 5.17 8.22 -29.60
C LYS A 238 4.65 9.24 -28.57
N CYS A 239 3.59 8.89 -27.84
CA CYS A 239 3.01 9.69 -26.78
C CYS A 239 2.25 8.79 -25.80
N HIS A 240 1.96 9.29 -24.59
CA HIS A 240 1.24 8.54 -23.55
C HIS A 240 -0.15 8.04 -23.99
N ALA A 241 -0.81 8.73 -24.93
CA ALA A 241 -2.13 8.37 -25.47
C ALA A 241 -2.08 7.77 -26.90
N CYS A 242 -0.89 7.47 -27.43
CA CYS A 242 -0.69 7.01 -28.80
C CYS A 242 -0.42 5.49 -28.85
N GLY A 243 -0.46 4.87 -30.04
CA GLY A 243 -0.04 3.47 -30.19
C GLY A 243 -1.00 2.48 -29.53
N GLY A 244 -2.31 2.81 -29.52
CA GLY A 244 -3.34 1.89 -29.08
C GLY A 244 -3.43 0.68 -29.99
N LEU A 245 -3.42 -0.50 -29.39
CA LEU A 245 -3.52 -1.77 -30.10
C LEU A 245 -4.89 -2.43 -29.88
N GLY A 246 -5.58 -2.08 -28.80
CA GLY A 246 -6.83 -2.71 -28.41
C GLY A 246 -7.05 -2.71 -26.90
N MET A 247 -7.96 -3.57 -26.45
CA MET A 247 -8.28 -3.79 -25.05
C MET A 247 -8.01 -5.24 -24.66
N VAL A 248 -7.36 -5.45 -23.52
CA VAL A 248 -7.35 -6.76 -22.86
C VAL A 248 -8.45 -6.80 -21.81
N GLU A 249 -9.18 -7.91 -21.78
CA GLU A 249 -10.18 -8.22 -20.77
C GLU A 249 -9.84 -9.59 -20.17
N ALA A 250 -9.60 -9.61 -18.86
CA ALA A 250 -9.30 -10.80 -18.10
C ALA A 250 -10.32 -10.95 -16.96
N ARG A 251 -10.77 -12.18 -16.74
CA ARG A 251 -11.50 -12.59 -15.53
C ARG A 251 -10.58 -13.46 -14.72
N TYR A 252 -10.63 -13.30 -13.42
CA TYR A 252 -9.83 -14.09 -12.50
C TYR A 252 -10.66 -14.52 -11.30
N ARG A 253 -10.04 -15.32 -10.45
CA ARG A 253 -10.54 -15.65 -9.12
C ARG A 253 -9.36 -15.67 -8.17
N ILE A 254 -9.59 -15.33 -6.91
CA ILE A 254 -8.57 -15.43 -5.88
C ILE A 254 -8.59 -16.85 -5.32
N GLU A 255 -7.43 -17.49 -5.27
CA GLU A 255 -7.19 -18.74 -4.54
C GLU A 255 -5.94 -18.61 -3.71
N HIS A 256 -6.09 -18.72 -2.38
CA HIS A 256 -4.95 -18.68 -1.46
C HIS A 256 -4.03 -17.46 -1.69
N GLY A 257 -4.63 -16.29 -1.92
CA GLY A 257 -3.89 -15.05 -2.19
C GLY A 257 -3.34 -14.89 -3.61
N ILE A 258 -3.65 -15.81 -4.52
CA ILE A 258 -3.17 -15.77 -5.91
C ILE A 258 -4.33 -15.46 -6.86
N ALA A 259 -4.15 -14.50 -7.77
CA ALA A 259 -5.11 -14.21 -8.83
C ALA A 259 -4.97 -15.21 -9.99
N ILE A 260 -5.80 -16.25 -9.97
CA ILE A 260 -5.82 -17.31 -10.97
C ILE A 260 -6.67 -16.87 -12.17
N PRO A 261 -6.11 -16.84 -13.39
CA PRO A 261 -6.87 -16.46 -14.58
C PRO A 261 -7.97 -17.50 -14.87
N VAL A 262 -9.19 -17.01 -15.11
CA VAL A 262 -10.35 -17.80 -15.53
C VAL A 262 -10.56 -17.71 -17.03
N SER A 263 -10.45 -16.50 -17.58
CA SER A 263 -10.51 -16.24 -19.01
C SER A 263 -9.71 -14.99 -19.33
N VAL A 264 -8.98 -14.98 -20.44
CA VAL A 264 -8.23 -13.81 -20.89
C VAL A 264 -8.45 -13.67 -22.39
N ARG A 265 -8.83 -12.46 -22.83
CA ARG A 265 -9.00 -12.16 -24.26
C ARG A 265 -8.44 -10.79 -24.59
N PHE A 266 -7.82 -10.70 -25.76
CA PHE A 266 -7.44 -9.45 -26.38
C PHE A 266 -8.43 -9.12 -27.49
N LYS A 267 -8.92 -7.87 -27.50
CA LYS A 267 -9.77 -7.31 -28.54
C LYS A 267 -8.97 -6.23 -29.26
N PRO A 268 -8.48 -6.47 -30.48
CA PRO A 268 -7.79 -5.44 -31.23
C PRO A 268 -8.74 -4.26 -31.47
N ASP A 269 -8.19 -3.04 -31.51
CA ASP A 269 -8.95 -1.89 -31.99
C ASP A 269 -9.31 -2.14 -33.47
N GLU A 270 -10.57 -1.92 -33.84
CA GLU A 270 -10.96 -1.89 -35.25
C GLU A 270 -10.21 -0.71 -35.88
N GLN A 271 -9.13 -1.00 -36.61
CA GLN A 271 -8.47 0.03 -37.40
C GLN A 271 -9.49 0.56 -38.42
N PRO A 272 -9.68 1.89 -38.54
CA PRO A 272 -10.35 2.46 -39.70
C PRO A 272 -9.57 2.20 -40.99
#